data_AF-A0A4Q2QUL0-F1
#
_entry.id   AF-A0A4Q2QUL0-F1
#
_cell.length_a   1.000
_cell.length_b   1.000
_cell.length_c   1.000
_cell.angle_alpha   90.00
_cell.angle_beta   90.00
_cell.angle_gamma   90.00
#
_symmetry.space_group_name_H-M   'P 1'
#
loop_
_entity.id
_entity.type
_entity.pdbx_description
1 polymer ?
#
loop_
_entity_poly.entity_id
_entity_poly.type
_entity_poly.pdbx_seq_one_letter_code
_entity_poly.pdbx_strand_id
1 'polypeptide(L)'
;VAHTWLIMGEQPVSSIDLYGLYSIAESLPDERLGYFDYTFDDENDSLGDRVQAICNAASVVAYWDDGVLTFTRDQKVDYPAAVFNRANMKTDEYKMTYEATLPGGYDGVQVSYVHPTTNNKTYINYRVLNGAIVEQEAENPNKLEIVGFRNEYQARERALRETKRLIYS
;
A
#
# COMPACT_ATOMS: atom_id res chain seq x y z
N VAL A 1 -10.73 6.88 6.84
CA VAL A 1 -11.66 6.38 5.79
C VAL A 1 -13.11 6.65 6.12
N ALA A 2 -13.70 6.01 7.14
CA ALA A 2 -15.14 6.14 7.43
C ALA A 2 -15.61 7.60 7.60
N HIS A 3 -14.87 8.43 8.36
CA HIS A 3 -15.18 9.86 8.49
C HIS A 3 -15.13 10.61 7.14
N THR A 4 -14.07 10.40 6.36
CA THR A 4 -13.90 11.03 5.04
C THR A 4 -15.05 10.65 4.09
N TRP A 5 -15.42 9.37 4.03
CA TRP A 5 -16.46 8.88 3.12
C TRP A 5 -17.87 9.29 3.54
N LEU A 6 -18.24 9.02 4.79
CA LEU A 6 -19.61 9.17 5.27
C LEU A 6 -19.95 10.60 5.69
N ILE A 7 -19.00 11.30 6.32
CA ILE A 7 -19.24 12.63 6.88
C ILE A 7 -18.84 13.72 5.89
N MET A 8 -17.60 13.69 5.38
CA MET A 8 -17.15 14.72 4.44
C MET A 8 -17.74 14.53 3.05
N GLY A 9 -17.90 13.28 2.61
CA GLY A 9 -18.48 12.93 1.32
C GLY A 9 -20.00 12.77 1.31
N GLU A 10 -20.65 12.84 2.47
CA GLU A 10 -22.11 12.62 2.64
C GLU A 10 -22.62 11.32 1.99
N GLN A 11 -21.78 10.29 1.90
CA GLN A 11 -22.13 9.03 1.27
C GLN A 11 -22.97 8.14 2.21
N PRO A 12 -23.90 7.35 1.67
CA PRO A 12 -24.72 6.47 2.49
C PRO A 12 -23.87 5.35 3.12
N VAL A 13 -24.23 4.93 4.33
CA VAL A 13 -23.54 3.82 5.03
C VAL A 13 -23.56 2.52 4.22
N SER A 14 -24.59 2.32 3.39
CA SER A 14 -24.71 1.15 2.52
C SER A 14 -23.71 1.12 1.35
N SER A 15 -23.01 2.22 1.04
CA SER A 15 -22.03 2.26 -0.06
C SER A 15 -20.60 1.93 0.37
N ILE A 16 -20.39 1.49 1.61
CA ILE A 16 -19.07 1.16 2.14
C ILE A 16 -19.12 -0.11 3.00
N ASP A 17 -18.16 -1.00 2.80
CA ASP A 17 -17.96 -2.17 3.65
C ASP A 17 -17.25 -1.75 4.96
N LEU A 18 -18.05 -1.28 5.93
CA LEU A 18 -17.54 -0.95 7.26
C LEU A 18 -16.98 -2.18 7.98
N TYR A 19 -17.59 -3.35 7.79
CA TYR A 19 -17.17 -4.56 8.48
C TYR A 19 -15.77 -4.97 8.03
N GLY A 20 -15.52 -5.05 6.73
CA GLY A 20 -14.19 -5.33 6.17
C GLY A 20 -13.16 -4.29 6.58
N LEU A 21 -13.52 -3.01 6.56
CA LEU A 21 -12.65 -1.93 6.99
C LEU A 21 -12.20 -2.08 8.46
N TYR A 22 -13.14 -2.31 9.39
CA TYR A 22 -12.82 -2.49 10.81
C TYR A 22 -12.09 -3.82 11.07
N SER A 23 -12.45 -4.88 10.36
CA SER A 23 -11.74 -6.17 10.45
C SER A 23 -10.26 -6.02 10.08
N ILE A 24 -9.94 -5.23 9.04
CA ILE A 24 -8.56 -4.92 8.65
C ILE A 24 -7.85 -4.10 9.74
N ALA A 25 -8.53 -3.12 10.33
CA ALA A 25 -7.96 -2.28 11.38
C ALA A 25 -7.61 -3.11 12.63
N GLU A 26 -8.47 -4.05 13.02
CA GLU A 26 -8.22 -4.98 14.13
C GLU A 26 -7.14 -6.01 13.83
N SER A 27 -6.97 -6.38 12.55
CA SER A 27 -5.94 -7.34 12.13
C SER A 27 -4.55 -6.71 11.95
N LEU A 28 -4.37 -5.42 12.25
CA LEU A 28 -3.07 -4.79 12.18
C LEU A 28 -2.15 -5.37 13.27
N PRO A 29 -0.91 -5.81 12.93
CA PRO A 29 0.01 -6.34 13.93
C PRO A 29 0.49 -5.25 14.92
N ASP A 30 0.37 -3.98 14.53
CA ASP A 30 0.70 -2.82 15.33
C ASP A 30 -0.24 -1.67 14.94
N GLU A 31 -0.84 -1.01 15.93
CA GLU A 31 -1.82 0.07 15.72
C GLU A 31 -1.23 1.26 14.93
N ARG A 32 0.08 1.50 15.05
CA ARG A 32 0.77 2.61 14.40
C ARG A 32 0.74 2.48 12.87
N LEU A 33 0.51 1.29 12.34
CA LEU A 33 0.35 1.07 10.90
C LEU A 33 -0.98 1.62 10.36
N GLY A 34 -1.97 1.84 11.22
CA GLY A 34 -3.26 2.43 10.86
C GLY A 34 -3.29 3.96 10.97
N TYR A 35 -2.21 4.60 11.42
CA TYR A 35 -2.16 6.05 11.57
C TYR A 35 -2.06 6.75 10.21
N PHE A 36 -2.75 7.88 10.09
CA PHE A 36 -2.70 8.73 8.91
C PHE A 36 -2.79 10.18 9.36
N ASP A 37 -1.77 10.96 9.05
CA ASP A 37 -1.71 12.37 9.42
C ASP A 37 -1.36 13.21 8.19
N TYR A 38 -2.39 13.78 7.59
CA TYR A 38 -2.31 14.62 6.41
C TYR A 38 -3.52 15.53 6.34
N THR A 39 -3.32 16.74 5.83
CA THR A 39 -4.40 17.69 5.54
C THR A 39 -4.59 17.74 4.04
N PHE A 40 -5.78 17.39 3.56
CA PHE A 40 -6.16 17.60 2.17
C PHE A 40 -6.56 19.06 1.97
N ASP A 41 -5.67 19.85 1.38
CA ASP A 41 -5.84 21.28 1.12
C ASP A 41 -6.16 21.59 -0.36
N ASP A 42 -5.93 20.64 -1.27
CA ASP A 42 -6.34 20.76 -2.67
C ASP A 42 -7.83 20.42 -2.83
N GLU A 43 -8.59 21.35 -3.43
CA GLU A 43 -10.01 21.15 -3.75
C GLU A 43 -10.21 20.12 -4.87
N ASN A 44 -9.20 19.93 -5.74
CA ASN A 44 -9.26 18.99 -6.85
C ASN A 44 -9.09 17.53 -6.42
N ASP A 45 -8.61 17.28 -5.19
CA ASP A 45 -8.51 15.92 -4.66
C ASP A 45 -9.91 15.32 -4.49
N SER A 46 -10.25 14.37 -5.36
CA SER A 46 -11.55 13.71 -5.32
C SER A 46 -11.73 12.92 -4.01
N LEU A 47 -12.98 12.65 -3.64
CA LEU A 47 -13.28 11.81 -2.47
C LEU A 47 -12.61 10.43 -2.56
N GLY A 48 -12.59 9.84 -3.76
CA GLY A 48 -11.94 8.56 -4.02
C GLY A 48 -10.43 8.63 -3.82
N ASP A 49 -9.78 9.67 -4.33
CA ASP A 49 -8.32 9.86 -4.18
C ASP A 49 -7.92 10.05 -2.72
N ARG A 50 -8.73 10.80 -1.96
CA ARG A 50 -8.54 10.98 -0.50
C ARG A 50 -8.63 9.65 0.23
N VAL A 51 -9.65 8.83 -0.08
CA VAL A 51 -9.78 7.50 0.53
C VAL A 51 -8.62 6.60 0.12
N GLN A 52 -8.24 6.61 -1.16
CA GLN A 52 -7.13 5.81 -1.66
C GLN A 52 -5.81 6.19 -0.98
N ALA A 53 -5.55 7.48 -0.76
CA ALA A 53 -4.37 7.96 -0.04
C ALA A 53 -4.35 7.46 1.42
N ILE A 54 -5.48 7.53 2.13
CA ILE A 54 -5.60 7.02 3.50
C ILE A 54 -5.39 5.51 3.54
N CYS A 55 -6.02 4.75 2.64
CA CYS A 55 -5.89 3.30 2.56
C CYS A 55 -4.45 2.89 2.22
N ASN A 56 -3.81 3.60 1.29
CA ASN A 56 -2.43 3.31 0.87
C ASN A 56 -1.44 3.37 2.04
N ALA A 57 -1.62 4.30 2.99
CA ALA A 57 -0.79 4.39 4.19
C ALA A 57 -0.85 3.10 5.03
N ALA A 58 -2.01 2.46 5.13
CA ALA A 58 -2.18 1.19 5.83
C ALA A 58 -1.85 -0.04 4.96
N SER A 59 -1.33 0.15 3.74
CA SER A 59 -1.18 -0.91 2.72
C SER A 59 -2.50 -1.59 2.38
N VAL A 60 -3.57 -0.80 2.31
CA VAL A 60 -4.91 -1.24 1.94
C VAL A 60 -5.24 -0.71 0.56
N VAL A 61 -5.85 -1.56 -0.26
CA VAL A 61 -6.42 -1.19 -1.55
C VAL A 61 -7.92 -1.02 -1.35
N ALA A 62 -8.45 0.14 -1.76
CA ALA A 62 -9.87 0.38 -1.86
C ALA A 62 -10.31 0.13 -3.30
N TYR A 63 -11.44 -0.54 -3.50
CA TYR A 63 -11.98 -0.82 -4.83
C TYR A 63 -13.51 -0.90 -4.76
N TRP A 64 -14.14 -0.75 -5.92
CA TRP A 64 -15.59 -0.90 -6.05
C TRP A 64 -15.96 -2.35 -6.32
N ASP A 65 -16.86 -2.88 -5.50
CA ASP A 65 -17.49 -4.18 -5.69
C ASP A 65 -19.01 -4.01 -5.60
N ASP A 66 -19.71 -4.23 -6.72
CA ASP A 66 -21.16 -4.08 -6.85
C ASP A 66 -21.74 -2.78 -6.22
N GLY A 67 -21.06 -1.65 -6.42
CA GLY A 67 -21.48 -0.35 -5.88
C GLY A 67 -21.20 -0.15 -4.38
N VAL A 68 -20.45 -1.06 -3.76
CA VAL A 68 -19.95 -0.95 -2.38
C VAL A 68 -18.43 -0.75 -2.41
N LEU A 69 -17.97 0.30 -1.74
CA LEU A 69 -16.56 0.55 -1.53
C LEU A 69 -16.00 -0.49 -0.56
N THR A 70 -15.15 -1.36 -1.09
CA THR A 70 -14.62 -2.54 -0.41
C THR A 70 -13.11 -2.42 -0.25
N PHE A 71 -12.56 -3.10 0.75
CA PHE A 71 -11.16 -2.95 1.16
C PHE A 71 -10.47 -4.30 1.22
N THR A 72 -9.23 -4.36 0.75
CA THR A 72 -8.36 -5.51 0.97
C THR A 72 -6.98 -5.04 1.35
N ARG A 73 -6.43 -5.60 2.43
CA ARG A 73 -5.07 -5.32 2.84
C ARG A 73 -4.09 -6.14 2.04
N ASP A 74 -3.08 -5.47 1.53
CA ASP A 74 -1.96 -6.05 0.83
C ASP A 74 -0.98 -6.68 1.84
N GLN A 75 -1.12 -7.99 2.01
CA GLN A 75 -0.33 -8.77 2.96
C GLN A 75 -0.06 -10.17 2.42
N LYS A 76 0.92 -10.84 3.02
CA LYS A 76 1.17 -12.25 2.71
C LYS A 76 -0.06 -13.07 3.09
N VAL A 77 -0.52 -13.91 2.17
CA VAL A 77 -1.60 -14.88 2.40
C VAL A 77 -1.03 -16.28 2.23
N ASP A 78 -1.30 -17.19 3.16
CA ASP A 78 -0.80 -18.57 3.10
C ASP A 78 -1.54 -19.43 2.06
N TYR A 79 -2.83 -19.13 1.85
CA TYR A 79 -3.68 -19.82 0.88
C TYR A 79 -4.23 -18.82 -0.14
N PRO A 80 -3.96 -18.99 -1.44
CA PRO A 80 -4.47 -18.07 -2.46
C PRO A 80 -6.00 -18.14 -2.52
N ALA A 81 -6.65 -16.99 -2.63
CA ALA A 81 -8.11 -16.89 -2.73
C ALA A 81 -8.66 -17.54 -4.01
N ALA A 82 -7.87 -17.51 -5.09
CA ALA A 82 -8.22 -18.14 -6.36
C ALA A 82 -6.96 -18.76 -7.00
N VAL A 83 -7.14 -19.93 -7.62
CA VAL A 83 -6.09 -20.60 -8.40
C VAL A 83 -6.58 -20.72 -9.84
N PHE A 84 -5.91 -20.06 -10.76
CA PHE A 84 -6.19 -20.17 -12.19
C PHE A 84 -5.27 -21.20 -12.84
N ASN A 85 -5.85 -22.08 -13.67
CA ASN A 85 -5.16 -23.09 -14.44
C ASN A 85 -5.83 -23.24 -15.82
N ARG A 86 -5.18 -23.98 -16.73
CA ARG A 86 -5.72 -24.18 -18.08
C ARG A 86 -7.11 -24.84 -18.12
N ALA A 87 -7.52 -25.53 -17.05
CA ALA A 87 -8.82 -26.20 -16.98
C ALA A 87 -9.96 -25.28 -16.49
N ASN A 88 -9.64 -24.14 -15.86
CA ASN A 88 -10.63 -23.22 -15.31
C ASN A 88 -10.59 -21.80 -15.92
N MET A 89 -9.71 -21.56 -16.91
CA MET A 89 -9.69 -20.35 -17.72
C MET A 89 -10.45 -20.56 -19.04
N LYS A 90 -11.08 -19.52 -19.57
CA LYS A 90 -11.68 -19.55 -20.91
C LYS A 90 -10.60 -19.76 -21.98
N THR A 91 -10.84 -20.72 -22.88
CA THR A 91 -9.87 -21.21 -23.87
C THR A 91 -9.33 -20.11 -24.81
N ASP A 92 -10.13 -19.10 -25.15
CA ASP A 92 -9.79 -18.09 -26.16
C ASP A 92 -8.99 -16.89 -25.63
N GLU A 93 -8.73 -16.80 -24.32
CA GLU A 93 -8.08 -15.62 -23.69
C GLU A 93 -6.82 -15.97 -22.88
N TYR A 94 -6.31 -17.20 -22.99
CA TYR A 94 -5.11 -17.60 -22.24
C TYR A 94 -3.84 -16.95 -22.81
N LYS A 95 -3.38 -15.88 -22.17
CA LYS A 95 -2.07 -15.26 -22.41
C LYS A 95 -1.30 -15.17 -21.10
N MET A 96 -0.12 -15.80 -21.04
CA MET A 96 0.86 -15.57 -19.98
C MET A 96 1.96 -14.66 -20.51
N THR A 97 2.11 -13.48 -19.92
CA THR A 97 3.26 -12.61 -20.16
C THR A 97 4.23 -12.77 -18.99
N TYR A 98 5.48 -13.10 -19.28
CA TYR A 98 6.55 -13.09 -18.29
C TYR A 98 7.36 -11.81 -18.50
N GLU A 99 7.36 -10.91 -17.50
CA GLU A 99 8.31 -9.80 -17.48
C GLU A 99 9.58 -10.30 -16.78
N ALA A 100 10.65 -10.47 -17.55
CA ALA A 100 11.97 -10.72 -16.97
C ALA A 100 12.52 -9.39 -16.44
N THR A 101 12.83 -9.33 -15.15
CA THR A 101 13.47 -8.17 -14.52
C THR A 101 14.82 -7.92 -15.20
N LEU A 102 14.93 -6.79 -15.90
CA LEU A 102 16.14 -6.44 -16.66
C LEU A 102 17.33 -6.18 -15.72
N PRO A 103 18.57 -6.48 -16.16
CA PRO A 103 19.77 -5.95 -15.51
C PRO A 103 19.74 -4.41 -15.61
N GLY A 104 19.46 -3.74 -14.49
CA GLY A 104 19.15 -2.31 -14.43
C GLY A 104 17.88 -1.95 -13.65
N GLY A 105 17.18 -2.95 -13.09
CA GLY A 105 16.10 -2.73 -12.12
C GLY A 105 16.55 -1.99 -10.86
N TYR A 106 15.59 -1.69 -9.99
CA TYR A 106 15.89 -1.04 -8.71
C TYR A 106 16.75 -1.95 -7.82
N ASP A 107 17.83 -1.41 -7.25
CA ASP A 107 18.73 -2.14 -6.33
C ASP A 107 18.39 -1.87 -4.85
N GLY A 108 17.28 -1.18 -4.59
CA GLY A 108 16.78 -0.89 -3.25
C GLY A 108 15.50 -0.06 -3.26
N VAL A 109 15.06 0.34 -2.07
CA VAL A 109 13.86 1.14 -1.85
C VAL A 109 14.19 2.33 -0.95
N GLN A 110 13.60 3.48 -1.27
CA GLN A 110 13.61 4.67 -0.43
C GLN A 110 12.17 5.06 -0.11
N VAL A 111 11.79 5.07 1.16
CA VAL A 111 10.47 5.53 1.61
C VAL A 111 10.63 6.82 2.40
N SER A 112 9.84 7.84 2.06
CA SER A 112 9.83 9.10 2.82
C SER A 112 8.75 9.15 3.90
N TYR A 113 9.02 9.88 4.97
CA TYR A 113 8.06 10.23 6.02
C TYR A 113 8.37 11.61 6.62
N VAL A 114 7.40 12.23 7.30
CA VAL A 114 7.61 13.51 8.02
C VAL A 114 7.83 13.21 9.49
N HIS A 115 9.00 13.57 10.03
CA HIS A 115 9.34 13.26 11.41
C HIS A 115 8.46 14.05 12.39
N PRO A 116 7.85 13.42 13.42
CA PRO A 116 6.79 14.06 14.22
C PRO A 116 7.29 15.22 15.08
N THR A 117 8.55 15.15 15.55
CA THR A 117 9.15 16.20 16.41
C THR A 117 9.81 17.34 15.63
N THR A 118 10.52 17.05 14.54
CA THR A 118 11.29 18.06 13.78
C THR A 118 10.51 18.62 12.60
N ASN A 119 9.40 17.98 12.23
CA ASN A 119 8.57 18.32 11.06
C ASN A 119 9.32 18.31 9.72
N ASN A 120 10.47 17.64 9.67
CA ASN A 120 11.31 17.55 8.48
C ASN A 120 11.02 16.23 7.74
N LYS A 121 11.02 16.29 6.40
CA LYS A 121 10.96 15.10 5.54
C LYS A 121 12.25 14.30 5.72
N THR A 122 12.09 13.04 6.09
CA THR A 122 13.16 12.07 6.38
C THR A 122 12.92 10.81 5.54
N TYR A 123 13.96 9.98 5.38
CA TYR A 123 13.94 8.83 4.49
C TYR A 123 14.40 7.56 5.21
N ILE A 124 13.76 6.43 4.92
CA ILE A 124 14.27 5.09 5.20
C ILE A 124 14.77 4.49 3.90
N ASN A 125 16.02 4.03 3.92
CA ASN A 125 16.70 3.48 2.76
C ASN A 125 17.09 2.02 3.02
N TYR A 126 16.67 1.14 2.13
CA TYR A 126 17.11 -0.25 2.09
C TYR A 126 17.71 -0.57 0.73
N ARG A 127 18.84 -1.28 0.72
CA ARG A 127 19.52 -1.76 -0.48
C ARG A 127 19.57 -3.28 -0.46
N VAL A 128 19.48 -3.90 -1.64
CA VAL A 128 19.67 -5.33 -1.83
C VAL A 128 21.10 -5.58 -2.30
N LEU A 129 21.90 -6.24 -1.46
CA LEU A 129 23.27 -6.65 -1.78
C LEU A 129 23.39 -8.17 -1.63
N ASN A 130 23.75 -8.86 -2.72
CA ASN A 130 23.91 -10.32 -2.74
C ASN A 130 22.68 -11.08 -2.17
N GLY A 131 21.47 -10.58 -2.43
CA GLY A 131 20.22 -11.16 -1.94
C GLY A 131 19.89 -10.85 -0.47
N ALA A 132 20.74 -10.07 0.23
CA ALA A 132 20.48 -9.60 1.58
C ALA A 132 19.98 -8.14 1.57
N ILE A 133 19.08 -7.82 2.50
CA ILE A 133 18.60 -6.45 2.72
C ILE A 133 19.52 -5.77 3.72
N VAL A 134 20.09 -4.62 3.35
CA VAL A 134 20.93 -3.78 4.22
C VAL A 134 20.37 -2.36 4.31
N GLU A 135 20.49 -1.75 5.48
CA GLU A 135 20.07 -0.34 5.70
C GLU A 135 21.15 0.60 5.17
N GLN A 136 21.04 0.95 3.89
CA GLN A 136 21.97 1.80 3.16
C GLN A 136 21.23 2.43 1.97
N GLU A 137 21.72 3.57 1.50
CA GLU A 137 21.28 4.15 0.22
C GLU A 137 21.62 3.21 -0.95
N ALA A 138 20.63 2.99 -1.81
CA ALA A 138 20.77 2.23 -3.03
C ALA A 138 21.30 3.12 -4.16
N GLU A 139 21.94 2.54 -5.18
CA GLU A 139 22.44 3.31 -6.34
C GLU A 139 21.29 3.75 -7.26
N ASN A 140 20.25 2.91 -7.37
CA ASN A 140 19.03 3.13 -8.12
C ASN A 140 17.81 2.71 -7.26
N PRO A 141 17.42 3.53 -6.27
CA PRO A 141 16.31 3.18 -5.38
C PRO A 141 14.95 3.36 -6.06
N ASN A 142 14.03 2.44 -5.79
CA ASN A 142 12.60 2.68 -5.99
C ASN A 142 12.12 3.68 -4.93
N LYS A 143 11.77 4.89 -5.36
CA LYS A 143 11.36 5.97 -4.46
C LYS A 143 9.85 5.94 -4.25
N LEU A 144 9.45 5.85 -2.99
CA LEU A 144 8.06 5.80 -2.57
C LEU A 144 7.77 6.97 -1.65
N GLU A 145 6.80 7.78 -2.06
CA GLU A 145 6.25 8.86 -1.25
C GLU A 145 4.84 8.47 -0.85
N ILE A 146 4.68 8.10 0.43
CA ILE A 146 3.38 7.73 0.98
C ILE A 146 2.86 8.92 1.77
N VAL A 147 1.77 9.50 1.28
CA VAL A 147 1.06 10.59 1.96
C VAL A 147 0.58 10.11 3.33
N GLY A 148 0.74 10.95 4.35
CA GLY A 148 0.27 10.68 5.70
C GLY A 148 1.24 9.92 6.61
N PHE A 149 2.41 9.52 6.12
CA PHE A 149 3.44 8.89 6.95
C PHE A 149 4.09 9.91 7.89
N ARG A 150 3.82 9.72 9.19
CA ARG A 150 4.36 10.59 10.24
C ARG A 150 5.26 9.88 11.25
N ASN A 151 5.39 8.56 11.17
CA ASN A 151 6.26 7.82 12.08
C ASN A 151 7.26 6.93 11.32
N GLU A 152 8.43 6.73 11.94
CA GLU A 152 9.51 5.94 11.36
C GLU A 152 9.10 4.47 11.20
N TYR A 153 8.28 3.95 12.12
CA TYR A 153 7.87 2.55 12.12
C TYR A 153 7.07 2.18 10.87
N GLN A 154 6.10 3.00 10.46
CA GLN A 154 5.34 2.86 9.22
C GLN A 154 6.25 2.89 7.99
N ALA A 155 7.13 3.88 7.93
CA ALA A 155 8.05 4.04 6.80
C ALA A 155 8.99 2.83 6.66
N ARG A 156 9.52 2.34 7.78
CA ARG A 156 10.43 1.20 7.85
C ARG A 156 9.75 -0.11 7.48
N GLU A 157 8.54 -0.33 7.98
CA GLU A 157 7.73 -1.51 7.65
C GLU A 157 7.38 -1.53 6.15
N ARG A 158 6.94 -0.39 5.61
CA ARG A 158 6.66 -0.25 4.17
C ARG A 158 7.92 -0.46 3.33
N ALA A 159 9.05 0.16 3.70
CA ALA A 159 10.31 0.01 2.98
C ALA A 159 10.74 -1.46 2.93
N LEU A 160 10.68 -2.17 4.07
CA LEU A 160 11.03 -3.60 4.14
C LEU A 160 10.13 -4.46 3.24
N ARG A 161 8.81 -4.21 3.23
CA ARG A 161 7.87 -4.96 2.39
C ARG A 161 8.21 -4.78 0.91
N GLU A 162 8.44 -3.55 0.49
CA GLU A 162 8.74 -3.22 -0.91
C GLU A 162 10.12 -3.73 -1.33
N THR A 163 11.12 -3.71 -0.43
CA THR A 163 12.42 -4.34 -0.72
C THR A 163 12.29 -5.85 -0.87
N LYS A 164 11.47 -6.52 -0.06
CA LYS A 164 11.20 -7.96 -0.24
C LYS A 164 10.51 -8.24 -1.58
N ARG A 165 9.61 -7.37 -2.04
CA ARG A 165 9.02 -7.47 -3.38
C ARG A 165 10.08 -7.42 -4.47
N LEU A 166 11.05 -6.51 -4.37
CA LEU A 166 12.15 -6.48 -5.35
C LEU A 166 12.94 -7.79 -5.44
N ILE A 167 13.03 -8.57 -4.35
CA ILE A 167 13.79 -9.84 -4.31
C ILE A 167 12.95 -11.03 -4.81
N TYR A 168 11.65 -11.04 -4.52
CA TYR A 168 10.78 -12.22 -4.70
C TYR A 168 9.72 -12.06 -5.80
N SER A 169 9.61 -10.89 -6.43
CA SER A 169 8.72 -10.65 -7.58
C SER A 169 9.24 -11.26 -8.87
#